data_AF-A0AAN9URU2-F1
#
_entry.id   AF-A0AAN9URU2-F1
#
_cell.length_a   1.000
_cell.length_b   1.000
_cell.length_c   1.000
_cell.angle_alpha   90.00
_cell.angle_beta   90.00
_cell.angle_gamma   90.00
#
_symmetry.space_group_name_H-M   'P 1'
#
loop_
_entity.id
_entity.type
_entity.pdbx_description
1 polymer ?
#
loop_
_entity_poly.entity_id
_entity_poly.type
_entity_poly.pdbx_seq_one_letter_code
_entity_poly.pdbx_strand_id
1 'polypeptide(L)'
;MTSQVKTGDRLSFDGAVCTVRYIGGVAGTTGTWLGVEWDEPSRGKHDGSHKGVRYFSCRSKAATAASFVRPTRPAEKPLSFVSALVGKYTAELSAAEAIQFSGKVAEEVGFEKIRRQQAQLSELKFAILDGARIASAYAEGDEKIRTLCPKIKDLDLSRNLFQRVGTVVAICSELDGLRSLRLNGNRFQGILEDVGINGAEEALKNVENLALEETLMTWEEMCHVATKFPDLSTLTASINQFSSLPETPFHTLSSTLTSLYLELNDFSSLSDIASLAALKSLRNLHLKGNQISSLAKDASGPLPVFPESLQYVDISYNQVATWAFVDDLPTCFPGLTSLRFAHNPIYDNPDPEYSVQSKTATEEAYMLMVGHLGNLKALNFGTITKDDRQNAEMFYLARIGKHLAAVPESEEADVIQRHKRYAELCELYGPPVVVREKEINPAFLEARLVTVHFVLQPPPEKSSDSDDPVASTQRTTRIPKSFDIYTVKGIAGKLFGVRPLALRLIWETGEWDPVAGFDDEVEDDSDEENDDGEEEEQRVEPGVSEQDTAASSQPGEGAGKAGKWVKREVELHDGPRQLGFCVDGLEAKIRVEIR
;
A
#
# COMPACT_ATOMS: atom_id res chain seq x y z
N MET A 1 -6.32 -33.06 -45.44
CA MET A 1 -5.27 -32.12 -45.90
C MET A 1 -4.95 -31.20 -44.75
N THR A 2 -3.75 -31.26 -44.18
CA THR A 2 -3.31 -30.26 -43.18
C THR A 2 -3.13 -28.93 -43.90
N SER A 3 -3.88 -27.90 -43.52
CA SER A 3 -3.69 -26.56 -44.09
C SER A 3 -2.26 -26.12 -43.87
N GLN A 4 -1.64 -25.53 -44.89
CA GLN A 4 -0.30 -24.99 -44.79
C GLN A 4 -0.29 -23.84 -43.78
N VAL A 5 0.64 -23.88 -42.82
CA VAL A 5 0.82 -22.82 -41.81
C VAL A 5 1.16 -21.50 -42.49
N LYS A 6 0.51 -20.41 -42.07
CA LYS A 6 0.71 -19.04 -42.56
C LYS A 6 1.02 -18.08 -41.41
N THR A 7 1.60 -16.92 -41.74
CA THR A 7 1.76 -15.82 -40.79
C THR A 7 0.39 -15.40 -40.24
N GLY A 8 0.33 -15.16 -38.95
CA GLY A 8 -0.90 -14.88 -38.21
C GLY A 8 -1.59 -16.13 -37.66
N ASP A 9 -1.18 -17.34 -38.02
CA ASP A 9 -1.78 -18.53 -37.41
C ASP A 9 -1.47 -18.59 -35.91
N ARG A 10 -2.52 -18.88 -35.12
CA ARG A 10 -2.43 -19.22 -33.70
C ARG A 10 -2.18 -20.72 -33.61
N LEU A 11 -1.05 -21.13 -33.04
CA LEU A 11 -0.67 -22.55 -32.88
C LEU A 11 -0.47 -22.88 -31.41
N SER A 12 -0.62 -24.14 -31.05
CA SER A 12 -0.28 -24.65 -29.72
C SER A 12 0.75 -25.77 -29.82
N PHE A 13 1.81 -25.67 -29.01
CA PHE A 13 2.87 -26.66 -28.92
C PHE A 13 3.05 -27.07 -27.45
N ASP A 14 2.68 -28.32 -27.14
CA ASP A 14 2.76 -28.88 -25.78
C ASP A 14 2.04 -27.98 -24.76
N GLY A 15 0.82 -27.55 -25.10
CA GLY A 15 -0.02 -26.65 -24.29
C GLY A 15 0.35 -25.17 -24.36
N ALA A 16 1.49 -24.80 -24.95
CA ALA A 16 1.89 -23.40 -25.07
C ALA A 16 1.38 -22.78 -26.37
N VAL A 17 0.61 -21.70 -26.24
CA VAL A 17 0.03 -20.99 -27.39
C VAL A 17 1.00 -19.93 -27.93
N CYS A 18 1.02 -19.77 -29.25
CA CYS A 18 1.83 -18.79 -29.94
C CYS A 18 1.15 -18.26 -31.20
N THR A 19 1.66 -17.13 -31.70
CA THR A 19 1.31 -16.55 -32.99
C THR A 19 2.49 -16.68 -33.96
N VAL A 20 2.26 -17.20 -35.17
CA VAL A 20 3.28 -17.23 -36.22
C VAL A 20 3.51 -15.82 -36.75
N ARG A 21 4.73 -15.30 -36.63
CA ARG A 21 5.13 -13.95 -37.07
C ARG A 21 6.01 -13.96 -38.31
N TYR A 22 6.70 -15.07 -38.58
CA TYR A 22 7.64 -15.18 -39.70
C TYR A 22 7.69 -16.61 -40.24
N ILE A 23 7.83 -16.75 -41.55
CA ILE A 23 8.10 -18.04 -42.22
C ILE A 23 9.22 -17.81 -43.23
N GLY A 24 10.37 -18.46 -43.03
CA GLY A 24 11.50 -18.30 -43.95
C GLY A 24 12.83 -18.83 -43.41
N GLY A 25 13.92 -18.52 -44.12
CA GLY A 25 15.28 -18.92 -43.72
C GLY A 25 15.85 -18.01 -42.63
N VAL A 26 16.66 -18.58 -41.74
CA VAL A 26 17.38 -17.83 -40.69
C VAL A 26 18.88 -17.93 -40.96
N ALA A 27 19.58 -16.79 -40.90
CA ALA A 27 20.99 -16.68 -41.27
C ALA A 27 21.85 -17.59 -40.39
N GLY A 28 22.77 -18.32 -41.03
CA GLY A 28 23.61 -19.31 -40.34
C GLY A 28 22.88 -20.59 -39.94
N THR A 29 21.67 -20.85 -40.47
CA THR A 29 20.92 -22.10 -40.27
C THR A 29 20.45 -22.68 -41.60
N THR A 30 20.09 -23.96 -41.62
CA THR A 30 19.56 -24.64 -42.81
C THR A 30 18.04 -24.80 -42.73
N GLY A 31 17.39 -24.70 -43.89
CA GLY A 31 15.96 -24.91 -44.07
C GLY A 31 15.07 -23.74 -43.62
N THR A 32 13.77 -23.95 -43.72
CA THR A 32 12.74 -23.00 -43.30
C THR A 32 12.47 -23.09 -41.80
N TRP A 33 12.14 -21.95 -41.20
CA TRP A 33 11.74 -21.81 -39.80
C TRP A 33 10.42 -21.08 -39.69
N LEU A 34 9.67 -21.40 -38.64
CA LEU A 34 8.57 -20.59 -38.14
C LEU A 34 9.13 -19.70 -37.04
N GLY A 35 9.15 -18.39 -37.27
CA GLY A 35 9.31 -17.42 -36.19
C GLY A 35 7.98 -17.26 -35.47
N VAL A 36 7.92 -17.66 -34.20
CA VAL A 36 6.71 -17.59 -33.37
C VAL A 36 6.92 -16.63 -32.22
N GLU A 37 5.88 -15.89 -31.87
CA GLU A 37 5.77 -15.14 -30.62
C GLU A 37 4.88 -15.94 -29.67
N TRP A 38 5.40 -16.30 -28.50
CA TRP A 38 4.65 -17.01 -27.47
C TRP A 38 3.72 -16.04 -26.75
N ASP A 39 2.53 -16.52 -26.40
CA ASP A 39 1.60 -15.74 -25.60
C ASP A 39 2.21 -15.47 -24.22
N GLU A 40 2.86 -16.49 -23.64
CA GLU A 40 3.67 -16.45 -22.42
C GLU A 40 5.15 -16.13 -22.76
N PRO A 41 5.65 -14.91 -22.46
CA PRO A 41 6.96 -14.48 -22.94
C PRO A 41 8.15 -15.25 -22.36
N SER A 42 7.98 -15.85 -21.17
CA SER A 42 9.05 -16.64 -20.52
C SER A 42 9.41 -17.92 -21.28
N ARG A 43 8.55 -18.39 -22.21
CA ARG A 43 8.79 -19.59 -23.02
C ARG A 43 9.76 -19.36 -24.18
N GLY A 44 9.91 -18.11 -24.62
CA GLY A 44 10.75 -17.81 -25.77
C GLY A 44 12.23 -17.61 -25.40
N LYS A 45 13.00 -17.09 -26.36
CA LYS A 45 14.46 -17.01 -26.33
C LYS A 45 15.02 -15.68 -26.81
N HIS A 46 14.23 -14.93 -27.57
CA HIS A 46 14.64 -13.67 -28.20
C HIS A 46 13.41 -12.81 -28.50
N ASP A 47 13.61 -11.63 -29.07
CA ASP A 47 12.57 -10.63 -29.39
C ASP A 47 12.12 -10.65 -30.87
N GLY A 48 12.60 -11.65 -31.63
CA GLY A 48 12.38 -11.78 -33.08
C GLY A 48 13.67 -11.58 -33.90
N SER A 49 14.80 -11.36 -33.21
CA SER A 49 16.13 -11.32 -33.81
C SER A 49 16.94 -12.61 -33.58
N HIS A 50 17.89 -12.89 -34.47
CA HIS A 50 18.89 -13.94 -34.32
C HIS A 50 20.25 -13.45 -34.82
N LYS A 51 21.28 -13.53 -33.96
CA LYS A 51 22.67 -13.10 -34.26
C LYS A 51 22.76 -11.69 -34.88
N GLY A 52 22.02 -10.74 -34.33
CA GLY A 52 22.02 -9.34 -34.77
C GLY A 52 21.14 -9.04 -35.99
N VAL A 53 20.48 -10.03 -36.59
CA VAL A 53 19.53 -9.83 -37.70
C VAL A 53 18.10 -9.93 -37.17
N ARG A 54 17.25 -8.93 -37.46
CA ARG A 54 15.82 -8.95 -37.11
C ARG A 54 15.00 -9.59 -38.22
N TYR A 55 14.19 -10.59 -37.87
CA TYR A 55 13.30 -11.30 -38.80
C TYR A 55 11.85 -10.85 -38.66
N PHE A 56 11.44 -10.53 -37.42
CA PHE A 56 10.11 -10.02 -37.09
C PHE A 56 10.17 -9.22 -35.79
N SER A 57 9.06 -8.55 -35.47
CA SER A 57 8.86 -7.88 -34.19
C SER A 57 7.72 -8.56 -33.44
N CYS A 58 7.87 -8.67 -32.12
CA CYS A 58 6.82 -9.15 -31.23
C CYS A 58 5.85 -8.01 -30.90
N ARG A 59 4.61 -8.36 -30.57
CA ARG A 59 3.64 -7.44 -29.97
C ARG A 59 3.98 -7.18 -28.50
N SER A 60 4.41 -8.20 -27.77
CA SER A 60 4.95 -8.04 -26.41
C SER A 60 6.29 -7.30 -26.44
N LYS A 61 6.47 -6.37 -25.49
CA LYS A 61 7.75 -5.66 -25.28
C LYS A 61 8.83 -6.54 -24.62
N ALA A 62 8.51 -7.76 -24.20
CA ALA A 62 9.45 -8.63 -23.51
C ALA A 62 10.62 -9.09 -24.40
N ALA A 63 11.84 -9.07 -23.86
CA ALA A 63 13.07 -9.38 -24.60
C ALA A 63 13.18 -10.84 -25.08
N THR A 64 12.37 -11.75 -24.52
CA THR A 64 12.43 -13.19 -24.81
C THR A 64 11.13 -13.75 -25.38
N ALA A 65 10.18 -12.94 -25.85
CA ALA A 65 8.85 -13.43 -26.23
C ALA A 65 8.81 -14.43 -27.42
N ALA A 66 9.86 -14.52 -28.22
CA ALA A 66 9.86 -15.23 -29.48
C ALA A 66 10.82 -16.43 -29.55
N SER A 67 10.57 -17.33 -30.50
CA SER A 67 11.43 -18.47 -30.84
C SER A 67 11.36 -18.79 -32.32
N PHE A 68 12.40 -19.48 -32.83
CA PHE A 68 12.33 -20.18 -34.11
C PHE A 68 12.02 -21.66 -33.89
N VAL A 69 10.94 -22.14 -34.51
CA VAL A 69 10.45 -23.52 -34.43
C VAL A 69 10.51 -24.16 -35.81
N ARG A 70 10.81 -25.47 -35.87
CA ARG A 70 10.80 -26.21 -37.13
C ARG A 70 9.36 -26.37 -37.66
N PRO A 71 9.08 -26.10 -38.94
CA PRO A 71 7.75 -26.34 -39.53
C PRO A 71 7.28 -27.79 -39.44
N THR A 72 8.21 -28.74 -39.28
CA THR A 72 7.92 -30.17 -39.10
C THR A 72 7.48 -30.54 -37.68
N ARG A 73 7.63 -29.65 -36.70
CA ARG A 73 7.13 -29.89 -35.35
C ARG A 73 5.60 -29.92 -35.39
N PRO A 74 4.94 -31.01 -34.95
CA PRO A 74 3.49 -31.08 -34.97
C PRO A 74 2.92 -30.08 -33.96
N ALA A 75 1.99 -29.25 -34.41
CA ALA A 75 1.16 -28.43 -33.54
C ALA A 75 -0.08 -29.23 -33.11
N GLU A 76 -0.63 -28.91 -31.95
CA GLU A 76 -1.87 -29.51 -31.47
C GLU A 76 -3.06 -29.07 -32.33
N LYS A 77 -4.00 -29.99 -32.53
CA LYS A 77 -5.16 -29.75 -33.39
C LYS A 77 -6.08 -28.69 -32.77
N PRO A 78 -6.45 -27.63 -33.49
CA PRO A 78 -7.46 -26.68 -33.03
C PRO A 78 -8.83 -27.35 -32.88
N LEU A 79 -9.63 -26.85 -31.92
CA LEU A 79 -10.98 -27.33 -31.65
C LEU A 79 -12.03 -26.27 -32.02
N SER A 80 -13.26 -26.72 -32.26
CA SER A 80 -14.42 -25.85 -32.20
C SER A 80 -14.83 -25.60 -30.75
N PHE A 81 -15.61 -24.54 -30.51
CA PHE A 81 -16.20 -24.27 -29.20
C PHE A 81 -17.01 -25.46 -28.70
N VAL A 82 -17.87 -26.03 -29.56
CA VAL A 82 -18.72 -27.18 -29.21
C VAL A 82 -17.87 -28.39 -28.83
N SER A 83 -16.86 -28.73 -29.64
CA SER A 83 -15.95 -29.84 -29.35
C SER A 83 -15.19 -29.64 -28.03
N ALA A 84 -14.74 -28.42 -27.75
CA ALA A 84 -14.05 -28.09 -26.50
C ALA A 84 -14.99 -28.17 -25.28
N LEU A 85 -16.22 -27.66 -25.41
CA LEU A 85 -17.22 -27.69 -24.34
C LEU A 85 -17.62 -29.13 -24.00
N VAL A 86 -18.02 -29.91 -25.01
CA VAL A 86 -18.39 -31.32 -24.84
C VAL A 86 -17.19 -32.08 -24.25
N GLY A 87 -16.01 -31.93 -24.84
CA GLY A 87 -14.80 -32.60 -24.39
C GLY A 87 -14.47 -32.32 -22.92
N LYS A 88 -14.62 -31.06 -22.45
CA LYS A 88 -14.32 -30.69 -21.07
C LYS A 88 -15.38 -31.15 -20.08
N TYR A 89 -16.65 -30.94 -20.38
CA TYR A 89 -17.74 -31.10 -19.41
C TYR A 89 -18.38 -32.49 -19.42
N THR A 90 -18.07 -33.32 -20.42
CA THR A 90 -18.61 -34.69 -20.52
C THR A 90 -17.53 -35.78 -20.41
N ALA A 91 -16.27 -35.41 -20.16
CA ALA A 91 -15.14 -36.34 -20.06
C ALA A 91 -15.36 -37.44 -19.01
N GLU A 92 -15.84 -37.10 -17.82
CA GLU A 92 -16.06 -38.09 -16.75
C GLU A 92 -17.19 -39.07 -17.09
N LEU A 93 -18.25 -38.58 -17.72
CA LEU A 93 -19.33 -39.43 -18.26
C LEU A 93 -18.82 -40.34 -19.37
N SER A 94 -17.79 -39.92 -20.11
CA SER A 94 -17.16 -40.71 -21.16
C SER A 94 -16.27 -41.84 -20.60
N ALA A 95 -15.59 -41.62 -19.47
CA ALA A 95 -14.66 -42.54 -18.83
C ALA A 95 -15.31 -43.61 -17.93
N ALA A 96 -16.60 -43.47 -17.61
CA ALA A 96 -17.37 -44.53 -16.96
C ALA A 96 -17.64 -45.68 -17.95
N GLU A 97 -16.70 -46.64 -18.05
CA GLU A 97 -16.92 -47.91 -18.75
C GLU A 97 -17.56 -48.97 -17.85
N ALA A 98 -18.22 -49.93 -18.51
CA ALA A 98 -19.25 -50.83 -18.01
C ALA A 98 -18.88 -51.62 -16.73
N ILE A 99 -19.81 -51.62 -15.76
CA ILE A 99 -19.74 -52.47 -14.57
C ILE A 99 -20.01 -53.93 -14.98
N GLN A 100 -19.00 -54.79 -14.83
CA GLN A 100 -19.07 -56.20 -15.21
C GLN A 100 -19.68 -57.03 -14.05
N PHE A 101 -20.89 -57.56 -14.24
CA PHE A 101 -21.48 -58.54 -13.33
C PHE A 101 -21.43 -59.94 -13.96
N SER A 102 -20.73 -60.87 -13.31
CA SER A 102 -20.73 -62.31 -13.64
C SER A 102 -20.56 -62.65 -15.12
N GLY A 103 -19.58 -62.04 -15.79
CA GLY A 103 -19.18 -62.42 -17.16
C GLY A 103 -20.12 -61.96 -18.28
N LYS A 104 -21.17 -61.18 -17.99
CA LYS A 104 -21.98 -60.50 -19.02
C LYS A 104 -21.73 -59.00 -18.94
N VAL A 105 -21.25 -58.42 -20.05
CA VAL A 105 -21.16 -56.97 -20.23
C VAL A 105 -22.58 -56.47 -20.52
N ALA A 106 -23.13 -55.64 -19.64
CA ALA A 106 -24.33 -54.88 -19.95
C ALA A 106 -23.90 -53.54 -20.55
N GLU A 107 -24.11 -53.36 -21.85
CA GLU A 107 -23.98 -52.05 -22.51
C GLU A 107 -25.12 -51.15 -22.02
N GLU A 108 -24.79 -50.05 -21.33
CA GLU A 108 -25.74 -48.96 -21.08
C GLU A 108 -25.97 -48.27 -22.43
N VAL A 109 -27.14 -48.54 -23.03
CA VAL A 109 -27.51 -48.18 -24.41
C VAL A 109 -27.34 -46.66 -24.61
N GLY A 110 -26.47 -46.26 -25.54
CA GLY A 110 -25.88 -44.92 -25.64
C GLY A 110 -26.80 -43.69 -25.64
N PHE A 111 -28.12 -43.85 -25.79
CA PHE A 111 -29.08 -42.75 -25.66
C PHE A 111 -29.17 -42.18 -24.24
N GLU A 112 -29.00 -43.00 -23.20
CA GLU A 112 -29.11 -42.51 -21.82
C GLU A 112 -27.88 -41.69 -21.43
N LYS A 113 -26.69 -42.15 -21.83
CA LYS A 113 -25.42 -41.41 -21.70
C LYS A 113 -25.47 -40.07 -22.44
N ILE A 114 -25.94 -40.06 -23.70
CA ILE A 114 -26.11 -38.83 -24.48
C ILE A 114 -27.12 -37.89 -23.80
N ARG A 115 -28.25 -38.41 -23.29
CA ARG A 115 -29.24 -37.60 -22.56
C ARG A 115 -28.65 -37.00 -21.28
N ARG A 116 -27.86 -37.74 -20.50
CA ARG A 116 -27.19 -37.22 -19.29
C ARG A 116 -26.19 -36.14 -19.65
N GLN A 117 -25.38 -36.35 -20.70
CA GLN A 117 -24.44 -35.35 -21.21
C GLN A 117 -25.17 -34.07 -21.66
N GLN A 118 -26.23 -34.20 -22.45
CA GLN A 118 -27.00 -33.06 -22.94
C GLN A 118 -27.76 -32.34 -21.80
N ALA A 119 -28.26 -33.08 -20.81
CA ALA A 119 -28.87 -32.50 -19.62
C ALA A 119 -27.85 -31.70 -18.80
N GLN A 120 -26.62 -32.21 -18.64
CA GLN A 120 -25.56 -31.51 -17.93
C GLN A 120 -25.14 -30.21 -18.65
N LEU A 121 -24.97 -30.27 -19.97
CA LEU A 121 -24.57 -29.11 -20.77
C LEU A 121 -25.69 -28.06 -20.85
N SER A 122 -26.95 -28.49 -20.95
CA SER A 122 -28.08 -27.56 -21.07
C SER A 122 -28.37 -26.79 -19.78
N GLU A 123 -27.96 -27.31 -18.63
CA GLU A 123 -28.03 -26.63 -17.32
C GLU A 123 -26.80 -25.76 -16.99
N LEU A 124 -25.76 -25.79 -17.81
CA LEU A 124 -24.50 -25.10 -17.54
C LEU A 124 -24.68 -23.58 -17.56
N LYS A 125 -24.38 -22.93 -16.44
CA LYS A 125 -24.42 -21.45 -16.30
C LYS A 125 -23.04 -20.80 -16.40
N PHE A 126 -21.99 -21.54 -16.01
CA PHE A 126 -20.61 -21.08 -15.96
C PHE A 126 -19.77 -22.02 -16.81
N ALA A 127 -19.20 -21.53 -17.90
CA ALA A 127 -18.34 -22.29 -18.78
C ALA A 127 -16.93 -21.70 -18.77
N ILE A 128 -15.96 -22.50 -18.31
CA ILE A 128 -14.54 -22.16 -18.32
C ILE A 128 -13.88 -23.00 -19.40
N LEU A 129 -13.51 -22.36 -20.50
CA LEU A 129 -12.82 -22.99 -21.64
C LEU A 129 -11.47 -22.31 -21.91
N ASP A 130 -10.87 -21.80 -20.85
CA ASP A 130 -9.51 -21.28 -20.87
C ASP A 130 -8.52 -22.33 -21.39
N GLY A 131 -7.65 -21.93 -22.33
CA GLY A 131 -6.61 -22.79 -22.88
C GLY A 131 -7.13 -23.98 -23.71
N ALA A 132 -8.42 -24.01 -24.07
CA ALA A 132 -9.05 -25.17 -24.71
C ALA A 132 -8.73 -25.36 -26.20
N ARG A 133 -7.83 -24.52 -26.76
CA ARG A 133 -7.39 -24.53 -28.16
C ARG A 133 -8.52 -24.25 -29.17
N ILE A 134 -9.53 -23.47 -28.76
CA ILE A 134 -10.67 -23.12 -29.60
C ILE A 134 -10.23 -22.16 -30.70
N ALA A 135 -10.50 -22.50 -31.96
CA ALA A 135 -10.24 -21.63 -33.12
C ALA A 135 -11.49 -21.27 -33.92
N SER A 136 -12.59 -22.00 -33.74
CA SER A 136 -13.86 -21.77 -34.44
C SER A 136 -15.06 -21.98 -33.53
N ALA A 137 -16.22 -21.43 -33.89
CA ALA A 137 -17.47 -21.73 -33.18
C ALA A 137 -17.90 -23.20 -33.41
N TYR A 138 -17.78 -23.66 -34.66
CA TYR A 138 -18.26 -24.96 -35.12
C TYR A 138 -17.20 -25.72 -35.92
N ALA A 139 -17.28 -27.04 -35.82
CA ALA A 139 -16.71 -28.05 -36.70
C ALA A 139 -17.86 -28.74 -37.47
N GLU A 140 -17.49 -29.52 -38.48
CA GLU A 140 -18.47 -30.31 -39.25
C GLU A 140 -19.17 -31.32 -38.33
N GLY A 141 -20.51 -31.27 -38.31
CA GLY A 141 -21.34 -32.17 -37.48
C GLY A 141 -21.66 -31.67 -36.08
N ASP A 142 -21.16 -30.50 -35.66
CA ASP A 142 -21.46 -29.94 -34.33
C ASP A 142 -22.94 -29.54 -34.19
N GLU A 143 -23.51 -29.81 -33.00
CA GLU A 143 -24.82 -29.30 -32.59
C GLU A 143 -24.77 -27.78 -32.33
N LYS A 144 -25.90 -27.09 -32.52
CA LYS A 144 -26.02 -25.65 -32.25
C LYS A 144 -25.75 -25.32 -30.78
N ILE A 145 -24.94 -24.29 -30.55
CA ILE A 145 -24.58 -23.78 -29.22
C ILE A 145 -25.83 -23.42 -28.42
N ARG A 146 -26.79 -22.75 -29.05
CA ARG A 146 -28.06 -22.36 -28.40
C ARG A 146 -28.87 -23.56 -27.91
N THR A 147 -28.78 -24.70 -28.58
CA THR A 147 -29.48 -25.93 -28.18
C THR A 147 -28.70 -26.68 -27.11
N LEU A 148 -27.39 -26.74 -27.26
CA LEU A 148 -26.49 -27.51 -26.40
C LEU A 148 -26.34 -26.91 -25.00
N CYS A 149 -26.18 -25.58 -24.91
CA CYS A 149 -25.89 -24.88 -23.66
C CYS A 149 -26.59 -23.49 -23.57
N PRO A 150 -27.94 -23.44 -23.61
CA PRO A 150 -28.71 -22.20 -23.63
C PRO A 150 -28.57 -21.33 -22.38
N LYS A 151 -28.17 -21.92 -21.24
CA LYS A 151 -28.21 -21.26 -19.92
C LYS A 151 -26.90 -20.59 -19.50
N ILE A 152 -25.87 -20.60 -20.35
CA ILE A 152 -24.58 -19.98 -20.02
C ILE A 152 -24.77 -18.48 -19.80
N LYS A 153 -24.28 -18.00 -18.65
CA LYS A 153 -24.26 -16.59 -18.23
C LYS A 153 -22.84 -16.05 -18.13
N ASP A 154 -21.90 -16.91 -17.76
CA ASP A 154 -20.50 -16.57 -17.59
C ASP A 154 -19.65 -17.48 -18.46
N LEU A 155 -18.93 -16.88 -19.40
CA LEU A 155 -18.13 -17.61 -20.36
C LEU A 155 -16.68 -17.11 -20.34
N ASP A 156 -15.77 -18.03 -20.10
CA ASP A 156 -14.33 -17.79 -20.17
C ASP A 156 -13.73 -18.52 -21.35
N LEU A 157 -13.25 -17.72 -22.30
CA LEU A 157 -12.60 -18.11 -23.55
C LEU A 157 -11.14 -17.63 -23.58
N SER A 158 -10.54 -17.41 -22.43
CA SER A 158 -9.15 -16.96 -22.30
C SER A 158 -8.16 -17.93 -22.97
N ARG A 159 -7.01 -17.41 -23.43
CA ARG A 159 -5.86 -18.17 -23.96
C ARG A 159 -6.22 -19.26 -24.99
N ASN A 160 -7.16 -18.98 -25.89
CA ASN A 160 -7.58 -19.91 -26.95
C ASN A 160 -6.87 -19.62 -28.28
N LEU A 161 -7.26 -20.19 -29.42
CA LEU A 161 -6.59 -20.01 -30.72
C LEU A 161 -7.34 -19.03 -31.64
N PHE A 162 -8.14 -18.12 -31.09
CA PHE A 162 -8.85 -17.11 -31.87
C PHE A 162 -7.87 -16.17 -32.58
N GLN A 163 -8.06 -16.00 -33.89
CA GLN A 163 -7.37 -14.98 -34.69
C GLN A 163 -8.18 -13.68 -34.79
N ARG A 164 -9.52 -13.78 -34.72
CA ARG A 164 -10.46 -12.68 -34.96
C ARG A 164 -11.47 -12.61 -33.82
N VAL A 165 -11.94 -11.40 -33.51
CA VAL A 165 -12.98 -11.16 -32.49
C VAL A 165 -14.34 -11.63 -33.02
N GLY A 166 -14.59 -11.51 -34.32
CA GLY A 166 -15.83 -11.98 -34.96
C GLY A 166 -16.14 -13.47 -34.72
N THR A 167 -15.11 -14.31 -34.53
CA THR A 167 -15.31 -15.72 -34.16
C THR A 167 -15.91 -15.86 -32.75
N VAL A 168 -15.50 -15.00 -31.82
CA VAL A 168 -16.06 -14.94 -30.46
C VAL A 168 -17.49 -14.40 -30.52
N VAL A 169 -17.76 -13.38 -31.33
CA VAL A 169 -19.12 -12.86 -31.57
C VAL A 169 -20.05 -13.96 -32.08
N ALA A 170 -19.58 -14.81 -33.01
CA ALA A 170 -20.36 -15.93 -33.53
C ALA A 170 -20.72 -16.98 -32.46
N ILE A 171 -19.90 -17.15 -31.42
CA ILE A 171 -20.21 -18.00 -30.27
C ILE A 171 -21.25 -17.30 -29.38
N CYS A 172 -21.00 -16.03 -29.06
CA CYS A 172 -21.84 -15.27 -28.12
C CYS A 172 -23.25 -14.99 -28.67
N SER A 173 -23.41 -14.88 -29.99
CA SER A 173 -24.72 -14.66 -30.64
C SER A 173 -25.70 -15.84 -30.50
N GLU A 174 -25.22 -16.98 -29.99
CA GLU A 174 -26.05 -18.13 -29.65
C GLU A 174 -26.29 -18.28 -28.14
N LEU A 175 -25.82 -17.33 -27.32
CA LEU A 175 -25.92 -17.34 -25.86
C LEU A 175 -26.70 -16.11 -25.37
N ASP A 176 -28.02 -16.13 -25.59
CA ASP A 176 -28.92 -15.01 -25.28
C ASP A 176 -28.88 -14.57 -23.79
N GLY A 177 -28.50 -15.48 -22.89
CA GLY A 177 -28.37 -15.25 -21.44
C GLY A 177 -27.01 -14.76 -20.96
N LEU A 178 -26.03 -14.56 -21.84
CA LEU A 178 -24.66 -14.19 -21.46
C LEU A 178 -24.63 -12.83 -20.74
N ARG A 179 -23.83 -12.73 -19.68
CA ARG A 179 -23.63 -11.54 -18.81
C ARG A 179 -22.16 -11.20 -18.59
N SER A 180 -21.29 -12.21 -18.59
CA SER A 180 -19.86 -12.04 -18.36
C SER A 180 -19.06 -12.80 -19.40
N LEU A 181 -18.10 -12.12 -20.00
CA LEU A 181 -17.22 -12.67 -21.02
C LEU A 181 -15.76 -12.37 -20.69
N ARG A 182 -14.94 -13.43 -20.57
CA ARG A 182 -13.49 -13.32 -20.36
C ARG A 182 -12.74 -13.80 -21.59
N LEU A 183 -11.89 -12.93 -22.14
CA LEU A 183 -11.10 -13.15 -23.36
C LEU A 183 -9.60 -12.96 -23.12
N ASN A 184 -9.17 -13.04 -21.85
CA ASN A 184 -7.82 -12.74 -21.43
C ASN A 184 -6.77 -13.56 -22.21
N GLY A 185 -5.60 -12.99 -22.47
CA GLY A 185 -4.50 -13.71 -23.11
C GLY A 185 -4.72 -14.09 -24.59
N ASN A 186 -5.80 -13.66 -25.24
CA ASN A 186 -5.97 -13.87 -26.68
C ASN A 186 -5.17 -12.87 -27.52
N ARG A 187 -4.67 -13.30 -28.68
CA ARG A 187 -3.88 -12.47 -29.61
C ARG A 187 -4.66 -12.20 -30.90
N PHE A 188 -5.71 -11.39 -30.79
CA PHE A 188 -6.55 -11.00 -31.93
C PHE A 188 -5.78 -10.16 -32.96
N GLN A 189 -6.17 -10.27 -34.22
CA GLN A 189 -5.51 -9.65 -35.37
C GLN A 189 -6.51 -8.90 -36.24
N GLY A 190 -6.06 -7.78 -36.83
CA GLY A 190 -6.86 -6.89 -37.68
C GLY A 190 -8.22 -6.56 -37.06
N ILE A 191 -8.18 -6.05 -35.83
CA ILE A 191 -9.37 -5.89 -34.98
C ILE A 191 -10.27 -4.78 -35.55
N LEU A 192 -9.67 -3.70 -36.03
CA LEU A 192 -10.38 -2.56 -36.62
C LEU A 192 -11.02 -2.90 -37.98
N GLU A 193 -10.50 -3.91 -38.68
CA GLU A 193 -11.03 -4.39 -39.96
C GLU A 193 -11.87 -5.67 -39.84
N ASP A 194 -12.15 -6.13 -38.61
CA ASP A 194 -12.87 -7.37 -38.37
C ASP A 194 -14.37 -7.21 -38.67
N VAL A 195 -14.76 -7.52 -39.90
CA VAL A 195 -16.16 -7.45 -40.35
C VAL A 195 -17.11 -8.31 -39.51
N GLY A 196 -16.61 -9.32 -38.81
CA GLY A 196 -17.43 -10.18 -37.94
C GLY A 196 -17.89 -9.49 -36.66
N ILE A 197 -17.36 -8.29 -36.35
CA ILE A 197 -17.80 -7.49 -35.21
C ILE A 197 -18.87 -6.44 -35.59
N ASN A 198 -19.11 -6.24 -36.89
CA ASN A 198 -20.08 -5.26 -37.36
C ASN A 198 -21.51 -5.71 -36.99
N GLY A 199 -22.27 -4.84 -36.30
CA GLY A 199 -23.62 -5.17 -35.86
C GLY A 199 -23.67 -6.13 -34.66
N ALA A 200 -22.54 -6.36 -33.98
CA ALA A 200 -22.47 -7.24 -32.82
C ALA A 200 -23.22 -6.70 -31.58
N GLU A 201 -23.66 -5.45 -31.61
CA GLU A 201 -24.37 -4.77 -30.52
C GLU A 201 -25.59 -5.57 -30.04
N GLU A 202 -26.36 -6.16 -30.96
CA GLU A 202 -27.54 -6.96 -30.59
C GLU A 202 -27.17 -8.30 -29.95
N ALA A 203 -26.10 -8.94 -30.45
CA ALA A 203 -25.61 -10.22 -29.93
C ALA A 203 -24.97 -10.09 -28.55
N LEU A 204 -24.41 -8.92 -28.24
CA LEU A 204 -23.63 -8.67 -27.02
C LEU A 204 -24.35 -7.74 -26.03
N LYS A 205 -25.59 -7.32 -26.32
CA LYS A 205 -26.34 -6.32 -25.54
C LYS A 205 -26.38 -6.59 -24.05
N ASN A 206 -26.55 -7.86 -23.66
CA ASN A 206 -26.74 -8.24 -22.25
C ASN A 206 -25.42 -8.40 -21.48
N VAL A 207 -24.26 -8.32 -22.13
CA VAL A 207 -22.97 -8.58 -21.46
C VAL A 207 -22.54 -7.33 -20.69
N GLU A 208 -22.54 -7.46 -19.37
CA GLU A 208 -22.26 -6.38 -18.41
C GLU A 208 -20.77 -6.33 -18.02
N ASN A 209 -20.06 -7.46 -18.13
CA ASN A 209 -18.65 -7.60 -17.74
C ASN A 209 -17.81 -8.16 -18.88
N LEU A 210 -16.76 -7.45 -19.25
CA LEU A 210 -15.80 -7.86 -20.28
C LEU A 210 -14.38 -7.81 -19.73
N ALA A 211 -13.65 -8.93 -19.82
CA ALA A 211 -12.23 -8.98 -19.51
C ALA A 211 -11.39 -9.20 -20.76
N LEU A 212 -10.42 -8.30 -20.97
CA LEU A 212 -9.47 -8.25 -22.07
C LEU A 212 -8.03 -8.09 -21.53
N GLU A 213 -7.75 -8.73 -20.39
CA GLU A 213 -6.44 -8.67 -19.76
C GLU A 213 -5.40 -9.38 -20.62
N GLU A 214 -4.19 -8.84 -20.63
CA GLU A 214 -3.06 -9.47 -21.30
C GLU A 214 -3.36 -9.85 -22.76
N THR A 215 -4.20 -9.09 -23.47
CA THR A 215 -4.49 -9.31 -24.90
C THR A 215 -3.49 -8.58 -25.81
N LEU A 216 -2.83 -7.58 -25.25
CA LEU A 216 -1.90 -6.65 -25.91
C LEU A 216 -2.55 -5.88 -27.07
N MET A 217 -3.87 -5.70 -27.00
CA MET A 217 -4.60 -4.81 -27.90
C MET A 217 -4.15 -3.36 -27.68
N THR A 218 -4.18 -2.53 -28.71
CA THR A 218 -4.10 -1.07 -28.48
C THR A 218 -5.37 -0.60 -27.76
N TRP A 219 -5.30 0.58 -27.13
CA TRP A 219 -6.48 1.15 -26.48
C TRP A 219 -7.62 1.43 -27.45
N GLU A 220 -7.29 1.87 -28.67
CA GLU A 220 -8.25 2.09 -29.75
C GLU A 220 -8.95 0.79 -30.16
N GLU A 221 -8.18 -0.28 -30.37
CA GLU A 221 -8.74 -1.62 -30.68
C GLU A 221 -9.64 -2.11 -29.55
N MET A 222 -9.25 -1.88 -28.29
CA MET A 222 -10.02 -2.29 -27.12
C MET A 222 -11.33 -1.52 -27.01
N CYS A 223 -11.31 -0.20 -27.20
CA CYS A 223 -12.52 0.61 -27.25
C CYS A 223 -13.42 0.21 -28.41
N HIS A 224 -12.84 -0.06 -29.59
CA HIS A 224 -13.60 -0.53 -30.75
C HIS A 224 -14.40 -1.81 -30.43
N VAL A 225 -13.78 -2.77 -29.73
CA VAL A 225 -14.48 -3.97 -29.26
C VAL A 225 -15.49 -3.66 -28.16
N ALA A 226 -15.10 -2.93 -27.11
CA ALA A 226 -15.94 -2.66 -25.95
C ALA A 226 -17.22 -1.88 -26.30
N THR A 227 -17.17 -0.98 -27.30
CA THR A 227 -18.36 -0.23 -27.76
C THR A 227 -19.44 -1.12 -28.38
N LYS A 228 -19.13 -2.39 -28.68
CA LYS A 228 -20.09 -3.39 -29.16
C LYS A 228 -20.92 -4.02 -28.06
N PHE A 229 -20.73 -3.61 -26.81
CA PHE A 229 -21.42 -4.11 -25.64
C PHE A 229 -22.29 -2.98 -25.04
N PRO A 230 -23.54 -2.81 -25.51
CA PRO A 230 -24.44 -1.75 -25.08
C PRO A 230 -24.60 -1.58 -23.57
N ASP A 231 -24.72 -2.68 -22.80
CA ASP A 231 -24.94 -2.62 -21.34
C ASP A 231 -23.63 -2.81 -20.54
N LEU A 232 -22.46 -2.63 -21.17
CA LEU A 232 -21.18 -2.87 -20.52
C LEU A 232 -20.97 -1.89 -19.36
N SER A 233 -20.84 -2.45 -18.15
CA SER A 233 -20.65 -1.71 -16.91
C SER A 233 -19.25 -1.88 -16.32
N THR A 234 -18.59 -3.00 -16.63
CA THR A 234 -17.23 -3.32 -16.17
C THR A 234 -16.34 -3.75 -17.31
N LEU A 235 -15.20 -3.07 -17.46
CA LEU A 235 -14.14 -3.42 -18.41
C LEU A 235 -12.83 -3.71 -17.66
N THR A 236 -12.27 -4.89 -17.87
CA THR A 236 -10.95 -5.26 -17.34
C THR A 236 -9.91 -5.22 -18.47
N ALA A 237 -8.95 -4.32 -18.34
CA ALA A 237 -7.93 -3.98 -19.33
C ALA A 237 -6.50 -4.05 -18.74
N SER A 238 -6.33 -4.80 -17.66
CA SER A 238 -5.06 -4.96 -16.93
C SER A 238 -4.00 -5.72 -17.74
N ILE A 239 -2.72 -5.51 -17.43
CA ILE A 239 -1.58 -6.26 -18.01
C ILE A 239 -1.50 -6.14 -19.55
N ASN A 240 -1.85 -4.98 -20.13
CA ASN A 240 -1.80 -4.76 -21.57
C ASN A 240 -0.62 -3.90 -22.04
N GLN A 241 0.29 -3.53 -21.13
CA GLN A 241 1.48 -2.72 -21.40
C GLN A 241 1.13 -1.32 -21.96
N PHE A 242 -0.01 -0.78 -21.55
CA PHE A 242 -0.41 0.59 -21.91
C PHE A 242 0.48 1.60 -21.21
N SER A 243 1.11 2.49 -21.97
CA SER A 243 1.82 3.64 -21.42
C SER A 243 0.98 4.93 -21.46
N SER A 244 -0.05 4.97 -22.30
CA SER A 244 -0.99 6.09 -22.42
C SER A 244 -2.26 5.65 -23.14
N LEU A 245 -3.37 6.32 -22.84
CA LEU A 245 -4.69 6.13 -23.43
C LEU A 245 -5.00 7.31 -24.37
N PRO A 246 -4.81 7.16 -25.69
CA PRO A 246 -5.14 8.21 -26.64
C PRO A 246 -6.63 8.58 -26.58
N GLU A 247 -6.98 9.76 -27.10
CA GLU A 247 -8.37 10.15 -27.26
C GLU A 247 -9.07 9.19 -28.23
N THR A 248 -10.10 8.51 -27.73
CA THR A 248 -10.86 7.51 -28.49
C THR A 248 -12.36 7.72 -28.28
N PRO A 249 -13.19 7.49 -29.31
CA PRO A 249 -14.65 7.61 -29.17
C PRO A 249 -15.20 6.54 -28.22
N PHE A 250 -15.69 6.94 -27.05
CA PHE A 250 -16.27 6.00 -26.08
C PHE A 250 -17.71 5.61 -26.39
N HIS A 251 -18.42 6.38 -27.23
CA HIS A 251 -19.83 6.10 -27.58
C HIS A 251 -20.69 5.81 -26.34
N THR A 252 -21.40 4.67 -26.32
CA THR A 252 -22.26 4.22 -25.21
C THR A 252 -21.50 4.04 -23.90
N LEU A 253 -20.21 3.69 -23.95
CA LEU A 253 -19.37 3.48 -22.76
C LEU A 253 -19.27 4.73 -21.89
N SER A 254 -19.41 5.92 -22.49
CA SER A 254 -19.43 7.18 -21.74
C SER A 254 -20.52 7.20 -20.66
N SER A 255 -21.66 6.57 -20.94
CA SER A 255 -22.82 6.52 -20.04
C SER A 255 -23.01 5.20 -19.31
N THR A 256 -22.36 4.11 -19.73
CA THR A 256 -22.62 2.77 -19.19
C THR A 256 -21.49 2.27 -18.30
N LEU A 257 -20.24 2.62 -18.61
CA LEU A 257 -19.09 2.07 -17.91
C LEU A 257 -18.95 2.69 -16.52
N THR A 258 -19.02 1.83 -15.50
CA THR A 258 -18.94 2.22 -14.08
C THR A 258 -17.64 1.80 -13.42
N SER A 259 -17.02 0.71 -13.90
CA SER A 259 -15.78 0.17 -13.34
C SER A 259 -14.78 -0.11 -14.44
N LEU A 260 -13.57 0.41 -14.29
CA LEU A 260 -12.47 0.22 -15.23
C LEU A 260 -11.22 -0.24 -14.50
N TYR A 261 -10.69 -1.39 -14.91
CA TYR A 261 -9.46 -1.96 -14.37
C TYR A 261 -8.33 -1.80 -15.37
N LEU A 262 -7.29 -1.10 -14.95
CA LEU A 262 -6.11 -0.72 -15.73
C LEU A 262 -4.83 -1.07 -14.95
N GLU A 263 -4.91 -2.09 -14.11
CA GLU A 263 -3.82 -2.52 -13.24
C GLU A 263 -2.64 -3.08 -14.04
N LEU A 264 -1.43 -2.97 -13.50
CA LEU A 264 -0.23 -3.59 -14.05
C LEU A 264 0.02 -3.21 -15.52
N ASN A 265 -0.18 -1.94 -15.84
CA ASN A 265 0.23 -1.31 -17.10
C ASN A 265 1.48 -0.43 -16.86
N ASP A 266 1.82 0.42 -17.82
CA ASP A 266 3.03 1.25 -17.84
C ASP A 266 2.71 2.76 -17.68
N PHE A 267 1.57 3.13 -17.06
CA PHE A 267 1.22 4.55 -16.89
C PHE A 267 2.19 5.25 -15.93
N SER A 268 2.69 6.41 -16.32
CA SER A 268 3.67 7.18 -15.54
C SER A 268 3.08 8.45 -14.90
N SER A 269 1.94 8.90 -15.42
CA SER A 269 1.26 10.11 -15.01
C SER A 269 -0.26 9.98 -15.13
N LEU A 270 -1.03 10.74 -14.34
CA LEU A 270 -2.50 10.78 -14.55
C LEU A 270 -2.89 11.38 -15.92
N SER A 271 -2.05 12.24 -16.51
CA SER A 271 -2.27 12.70 -17.88
C SER A 271 -2.22 11.57 -18.91
N ASP A 272 -1.56 10.44 -18.62
CA ASP A 272 -1.56 9.27 -19.51
C ASP A 272 -2.95 8.67 -19.69
N ILE A 273 -3.87 8.93 -18.76
CA ILE A 273 -5.24 8.42 -18.77
C ILE A 273 -6.29 9.54 -18.89
N ALA A 274 -5.89 10.75 -19.31
CA ALA A 274 -6.76 11.92 -19.37
C ALA A 274 -8.04 11.71 -20.22
N SER A 275 -7.98 10.86 -21.24
CA SER A 275 -9.12 10.54 -22.09
C SER A 275 -10.31 9.94 -21.31
N LEU A 276 -10.06 9.31 -20.16
CA LEU A 276 -11.12 8.74 -19.31
C LEU A 276 -12.05 9.80 -18.70
N ALA A 277 -11.69 11.09 -18.73
CA ALA A 277 -12.57 12.19 -18.34
C ALA A 277 -13.90 12.24 -19.14
N ALA A 278 -13.93 11.59 -20.31
CA ALA A 278 -15.13 11.43 -21.13
C ALA A 278 -16.12 10.37 -20.59
N LEU A 279 -15.73 9.50 -19.64
CA LEU A 279 -16.57 8.42 -19.10
C LEU A 279 -17.45 8.90 -17.94
N LYS A 280 -18.57 9.57 -18.26
CA LYS A 280 -19.41 10.30 -17.30
C LYS A 280 -20.05 9.44 -16.21
N SER A 281 -20.22 8.14 -16.42
CA SER A 281 -20.76 7.22 -15.42
C SER A 281 -19.71 6.46 -14.61
N LEU A 282 -18.41 6.70 -14.84
CA LEU A 282 -17.34 5.96 -14.19
C LEU A 282 -17.33 6.23 -12.68
N ARG A 283 -17.31 5.16 -11.87
CA ARG A 283 -17.35 5.22 -10.39
C ARG A 283 -16.10 4.64 -9.74
N ASN A 284 -15.51 3.61 -10.37
CA ASN A 284 -14.37 2.88 -9.86
C ASN A 284 -13.26 2.83 -10.91
N LEU A 285 -12.07 3.28 -10.55
CA LEU A 285 -10.90 3.26 -11.41
C LEU A 285 -9.73 2.56 -10.70
N HIS A 286 -9.25 1.46 -11.26
CA HIS A 286 -8.15 0.70 -10.69
C HIS A 286 -6.88 0.89 -11.51
N LEU A 287 -5.86 1.50 -10.89
CA LEU A 287 -4.54 1.82 -11.48
C LEU A 287 -3.39 1.19 -10.68
N LYS A 288 -3.69 0.17 -9.89
CA LYS A 288 -2.70 -0.53 -9.05
C LYS A 288 -1.53 -1.05 -9.89
N GLY A 289 -0.31 -0.92 -9.37
CA GLY A 289 0.85 -1.56 -9.98
C GLY A 289 1.30 -0.93 -11.31
N ASN A 290 1.03 0.36 -11.49
CA ASN A 290 1.57 1.14 -12.61
C ASN A 290 2.87 1.86 -12.16
N GLN A 291 3.30 2.88 -12.90
CA GLN A 291 4.51 3.67 -12.62
C GLN A 291 4.17 5.13 -12.33
N ILE A 292 2.95 5.41 -11.84
CA ILE A 292 2.43 6.76 -11.67
C ILE A 292 3.27 7.49 -10.61
N SER A 293 3.92 8.59 -11.00
CA SER A 293 4.72 9.43 -10.12
C SER A 293 4.33 10.91 -10.18
N SER A 294 3.59 11.32 -11.21
CA SER A 294 3.15 12.70 -11.42
C SER A 294 1.68 12.78 -11.85
N LEU A 295 1.08 13.97 -11.72
CA LEU A 295 -0.29 14.21 -12.20
C LEU A 295 -0.31 14.64 -13.67
N ALA A 296 0.74 15.34 -14.12
CA ALA A 296 0.92 15.76 -15.50
C ALA A 296 2.29 15.36 -16.06
N LYS A 297 2.39 15.26 -17.39
CA LYS A 297 3.67 14.99 -18.09
C LYS A 297 4.63 16.17 -17.99
N ASP A 298 4.09 17.37 -18.16
CA ASP A 298 4.81 18.63 -18.07
C ASP A 298 4.34 19.39 -16.83
N ALA A 299 5.27 19.97 -16.06
CA ALA A 299 4.96 20.68 -14.83
C ALA A 299 4.03 21.90 -15.03
N SER A 300 3.99 22.46 -16.24
CA SER A 300 3.10 23.56 -16.63
C SER A 300 1.85 23.09 -17.40
N GLY A 301 1.67 21.79 -17.59
CA GLY A 301 0.53 21.23 -18.31
C GLY A 301 -0.77 21.29 -17.52
N PRO A 302 -1.94 21.30 -18.19
CA PRO A 302 -3.22 21.21 -17.50
C PRO A 302 -3.37 19.86 -16.81
N LEU A 303 -3.86 19.87 -15.57
CA LEU A 303 -4.21 18.64 -14.86
C LEU A 303 -5.45 18.00 -15.48
N PRO A 304 -5.49 16.66 -15.63
CA PRO A 304 -6.71 15.97 -16.06
C PRO A 304 -7.78 16.10 -14.97
N VAL A 305 -9.03 16.36 -15.38
CA VAL A 305 -10.18 16.44 -14.46
C VAL A 305 -11.18 15.35 -14.82
N PHE A 306 -11.33 14.39 -13.92
CA PHE A 306 -12.24 13.25 -14.07
C PHE A 306 -13.65 13.59 -13.56
N PRO A 307 -14.70 12.85 -13.99
CA PRO A 307 -16.07 13.17 -13.62
C PRO A 307 -16.33 12.97 -12.12
N GLU A 308 -17.23 13.76 -11.55
CA GLU A 308 -17.63 13.69 -10.13
C GLU A 308 -18.28 12.35 -9.72
N SER A 309 -18.73 11.57 -10.70
CA SER A 309 -19.21 10.20 -10.48
C SER A 309 -18.08 9.26 -10.02
N LEU A 310 -16.81 9.59 -10.30
CA LEU A 310 -15.66 8.79 -9.94
C LEU A 310 -15.35 8.95 -8.45
N GLN A 311 -15.73 7.93 -7.68
CA GLN A 311 -15.71 7.95 -6.22
C GLN A 311 -14.61 7.07 -5.62
N TYR A 312 -14.22 6.02 -6.33
CA TYR A 312 -13.18 5.08 -5.91
C TYR A 312 -12.00 5.10 -6.89
N VAL A 313 -10.80 5.28 -6.36
CA VAL A 313 -9.55 5.21 -7.13
C VAL A 313 -8.55 4.31 -6.40
N ASP A 314 -7.93 3.38 -7.10
CA ASP A 314 -6.79 2.59 -6.59
C ASP A 314 -5.50 3.00 -7.31
N ILE A 315 -4.61 3.74 -6.64
CA ILE A 315 -3.26 4.09 -7.09
C ILE A 315 -2.21 3.40 -6.18
N SER A 316 -2.55 2.29 -5.54
CA SER A 316 -1.58 1.51 -4.75
C SER A 316 -0.47 0.92 -5.63
N TYR A 317 0.70 0.64 -5.05
CA TYR A 317 1.86 0.11 -5.78
C TYR A 317 2.24 0.97 -7.00
N ASN A 318 2.39 2.28 -6.79
CA ASN A 318 2.86 3.23 -7.79
C ASN A 318 4.13 3.93 -7.25
N GLN A 319 4.55 5.02 -7.90
CA GLN A 319 5.82 5.70 -7.62
C GLN A 319 5.60 7.13 -7.08
N VAL A 320 4.52 7.35 -6.34
CA VAL A 320 4.23 8.66 -5.75
C VAL A 320 5.16 8.92 -4.56
N ALA A 321 5.96 9.98 -4.65
CA ALA A 321 7.01 10.29 -3.69
C ALA A 321 6.84 11.62 -2.94
N THR A 322 5.77 12.38 -3.20
CA THR A 322 5.57 13.71 -2.59
C THR A 322 4.12 13.95 -2.17
N TRP A 323 3.94 14.74 -1.11
CA TRP A 323 2.63 15.19 -0.65
C TRP A 323 1.95 16.17 -1.61
N ALA A 324 2.72 16.91 -2.41
CA ALA A 324 2.18 17.79 -3.46
C ALA A 324 1.28 17.03 -4.44
N PHE A 325 1.66 15.80 -4.82
CA PHE A 325 0.79 14.93 -5.63
C PHE A 325 -0.55 14.67 -4.92
N VAL A 326 -0.52 14.38 -3.62
CA VAL A 326 -1.71 14.08 -2.81
C VAL A 326 -2.60 15.32 -2.68
N ASP A 327 -2.02 16.49 -2.43
CA ASP A 327 -2.74 17.76 -2.32
C ASP A 327 -3.45 18.19 -3.61
N ASP A 328 -2.96 17.76 -4.76
CA ASP A 328 -3.57 18.02 -6.07
C ASP A 328 -4.57 16.94 -6.51
N LEU A 329 -4.64 15.77 -5.84
CA LEU A 329 -5.60 14.71 -6.17
C LEU A 329 -7.06 15.18 -6.20
N PRO A 330 -7.56 16.00 -5.27
CA PRO A 330 -8.93 16.49 -5.33
C PRO A 330 -9.23 17.35 -6.56
N THR A 331 -8.23 18.00 -7.14
CA THR A 331 -8.37 18.76 -8.40
C THR A 331 -8.58 17.81 -9.58
N CYS A 332 -7.87 16.68 -9.61
CA CYS A 332 -8.05 15.66 -10.64
C CYS A 332 -9.34 14.85 -10.44
N PHE A 333 -9.66 14.51 -9.20
CA PHE A 333 -10.77 13.63 -8.83
C PHE A 333 -11.75 14.35 -7.90
N PRO A 334 -12.59 15.25 -8.41
CA PRO A 334 -13.49 16.06 -7.58
C PRO A 334 -14.51 15.23 -6.79
N GLY A 335 -14.86 14.03 -7.27
CA GLY A 335 -15.79 13.10 -6.61
C GLY A 335 -15.15 12.10 -5.63
N LEU A 336 -13.83 12.16 -5.40
CA LEU A 336 -13.09 11.12 -4.68
C LEU A 336 -13.56 10.98 -3.22
N THR A 337 -14.02 9.79 -2.87
CA THR A 337 -14.42 9.44 -1.49
C THR A 337 -13.79 8.16 -0.98
N SER A 338 -13.20 7.34 -1.84
CA SER A 338 -12.48 6.13 -1.46
C SER A 338 -11.18 6.01 -2.25
N LEU A 339 -10.08 5.78 -1.54
CA LEU A 339 -8.74 5.75 -2.14
C LEU A 339 -7.98 4.53 -1.65
N ARG A 340 -7.31 3.82 -2.57
CA ARG A 340 -6.20 2.95 -2.20
C ARG A 340 -4.89 3.54 -2.68
N PHE A 341 -3.93 3.60 -1.78
CA PHE A 341 -2.69 4.37 -1.96
C PHE A 341 -1.46 3.70 -1.34
N ALA A 342 -1.65 2.60 -0.59
CA ALA A 342 -0.54 1.86 0.02
C ALA A 342 0.55 1.47 -0.99
N HIS A 343 1.78 1.29 -0.49
CA HIS A 343 2.95 0.93 -1.30
C HIS A 343 3.30 1.97 -2.37
N ASN A 344 3.17 3.24 -2.02
CA ASN A 344 3.83 4.35 -2.69
C ASN A 344 4.98 4.83 -1.81
N PRO A 345 6.11 5.31 -2.37
CA PRO A 345 7.24 5.81 -1.58
C PRO A 345 6.86 6.81 -0.47
N ILE A 346 5.94 7.74 -0.75
CA ILE A 346 5.47 8.71 0.26
C ILE A 346 4.56 8.09 1.32
N TYR A 347 3.91 6.95 1.05
CA TYR A 347 3.09 6.26 2.04
C TYR A 347 3.97 5.39 2.96
N ASP A 348 5.01 4.76 2.40
CA ASP A 348 5.92 3.90 3.16
C ASP A 348 6.91 4.73 4.01
N ASN A 349 7.21 5.96 3.58
CA ASN A 349 7.99 6.93 4.35
C ASN A 349 7.33 8.33 4.29
N PRO A 350 6.30 8.57 5.12
CA PRO A 350 5.48 9.80 5.05
C PRO A 350 6.20 11.06 5.48
N ASP A 351 7.33 10.91 6.17
CA ASP A 351 8.18 12.04 6.51
C ASP A 351 9.67 11.67 6.40
N PRO A 352 10.27 11.85 5.22
CA PRO A 352 11.67 11.53 5.01
C PRO A 352 12.64 12.36 5.85
N GLU A 353 12.22 13.54 6.33
CA GLU A 353 13.09 14.47 7.08
C GLU A 353 13.13 14.13 8.57
N TYR A 354 12.02 13.62 9.12
CA TYR A 354 11.87 13.34 10.55
C TYR A 354 11.71 11.85 10.90
N SER A 355 11.54 10.96 9.92
CA SER A 355 11.35 9.52 10.16
C SER A 355 12.69 8.77 10.18
N VAL A 356 13.10 8.35 11.37
CA VAL A 356 14.12 7.32 11.56
C VAL A 356 13.40 6.02 11.91
N GLN A 357 13.07 5.21 10.89
CA GLN A 357 12.57 3.82 11.01
C GLN A 357 11.60 3.59 12.19
N SER A 358 10.43 4.21 12.15
CA SER A 358 9.40 3.98 13.17
C SER A 358 8.55 2.75 12.85
N LYS A 359 8.22 1.95 13.88
CA LYS A 359 7.19 0.90 13.82
C LYS A 359 5.78 1.45 13.56
N THR A 360 5.58 2.77 13.66
CA THR A 360 4.29 3.49 13.48
C THR A 360 4.12 4.13 12.11
N ALA A 361 5.04 3.93 11.15
CA ALA A 361 5.04 4.62 9.86
C ALA A 361 3.71 4.50 9.09
N THR A 362 3.03 3.35 9.18
CA THR A 362 1.74 3.13 8.52
C THR A 362 0.60 3.93 9.16
N GLU A 363 0.59 4.09 10.49
CA GLU A 363 -0.40 4.88 11.20
C GLU A 363 -0.22 6.38 10.91
N GLU A 364 1.03 6.86 10.90
CA GLU A 364 1.36 8.23 10.53
C GLU A 364 0.96 8.54 9.09
N ALA A 365 1.28 7.65 8.15
CA ALA A 365 0.90 7.79 6.75
C ALA A 365 -0.63 7.82 6.59
N TYR A 366 -1.36 7.00 7.34
CA TYR A 366 -2.82 7.05 7.38
C TYR A 366 -3.32 8.42 7.87
N MET A 367 -2.84 8.89 9.02
CA MET A 367 -3.24 10.18 9.58
C MET A 367 -2.93 11.35 8.63
N LEU A 368 -1.76 11.35 8.00
CA LEU A 368 -1.40 12.40 7.04
C LEU A 368 -2.28 12.33 5.78
N MET A 369 -2.50 11.16 5.18
CA MET A 369 -3.40 11.03 4.03
C MET A 369 -4.81 11.54 4.33
N VAL A 370 -5.35 11.21 5.50
CA VAL A 370 -6.65 11.70 5.96
C VAL A 370 -6.60 13.21 6.18
N GLY A 371 -5.57 13.75 6.84
CA GLY A 371 -5.38 15.19 7.04
C GLY A 371 -5.29 15.99 5.74
N HIS A 372 -4.58 15.47 4.73
CA HIS A 372 -4.47 16.07 3.40
C HIS A 372 -5.78 16.00 2.60
N LEU A 373 -6.57 14.92 2.74
CA LEU A 373 -7.76 14.65 1.92
C LEU A 373 -9.07 14.70 2.73
N GLY A 374 -9.64 15.89 2.89
CA GLY A 374 -10.83 16.14 3.71
C GLY A 374 -12.11 15.39 3.29
N ASN A 375 -12.30 15.15 1.99
CA ASN A 375 -13.53 14.53 1.46
C ASN A 375 -13.53 13.00 1.51
N LEU A 376 -12.42 12.39 1.92
CA LEU A 376 -12.27 10.94 1.92
C LEU A 376 -13.19 10.28 2.97
N LYS A 377 -13.76 9.11 2.65
CA LYS A 377 -14.60 8.29 3.54
C LYS A 377 -14.01 6.92 3.79
N ALA A 378 -13.14 6.45 2.90
CA ALA A 378 -12.39 5.23 3.07
C ALA A 378 -10.97 5.34 2.50
N LEU A 379 -9.99 4.76 3.20
CA LEU A 379 -8.58 4.69 2.80
C LEU A 379 -8.06 3.26 3.00
N ASN A 380 -7.47 2.66 1.96
CA ASN A 380 -6.87 1.32 2.01
C ASN A 380 -7.82 0.25 2.61
N PHE A 381 -9.10 0.27 2.21
CA PHE A 381 -10.21 -0.56 2.71
C PHE A 381 -10.73 -0.23 4.12
N GLY A 382 -10.05 0.62 4.89
CA GLY A 382 -10.54 1.12 6.17
C GLY A 382 -11.57 2.24 5.97
N THR A 383 -12.66 2.22 6.74
CA THR A 383 -13.60 3.35 6.83
C THR A 383 -13.00 4.44 7.71
N ILE A 384 -13.16 5.70 7.33
CA ILE A 384 -12.72 6.86 8.11
C ILE A 384 -13.91 7.33 8.94
N THR A 385 -13.84 7.13 10.25
CA THR A 385 -14.85 7.65 11.18
C THR A 385 -14.67 9.15 11.42
N LYS A 386 -15.63 9.78 12.11
CA LYS A 386 -15.51 11.19 12.51
C LYS A 386 -14.34 11.41 13.47
N ASP A 387 -14.11 10.46 14.37
CA ASP A 387 -13.02 10.53 15.35
C ASP A 387 -11.67 10.34 14.66
N ASP A 388 -11.56 9.40 13.72
CA ASP A 388 -10.35 9.23 12.89
C ASP A 388 -10.02 10.52 12.14
N ARG A 389 -11.03 11.14 11.53
CA ARG A 389 -10.91 12.42 10.80
C ARG A 389 -10.37 13.52 11.70
N GLN A 390 -10.99 13.73 12.86
CA GLN A 390 -10.60 14.76 13.81
C GLN A 390 -9.17 14.53 14.31
N ASN A 391 -8.85 13.30 14.70
CA ASN A 391 -7.51 12.94 15.18
C ASN A 391 -6.44 13.15 14.10
N ALA A 392 -6.70 12.71 12.88
CA ALA A 392 -5.80 12.87 11.75
C ALA A 392 -5.57 14.34 11.36
N GLU A 393 -6.61 15.16 11.37
CA GLU A 393 -6.52 16.59 11.06
C GLU A 393 -5.75 17.37 12.13
N MET A 394 -5.98 17.08 13.40
CA MET A 394 -5.20 17.64 14.52
C MET A 394 -3.73 17.20 14.45
N PHE A 395 -3.47 15.93 14.14
CA PHE A 395 -2.12 15.41 13.93
C PHE A 395 -1.42 16.11 12.76
N TYR A 396 -2.12 16.29 11.64
CA TYR A 396 -1.60 16.99 10.47
C TYR A 396 -1.28 18.46 10.77
N LEU A 397 -2.17 19.19 11.46
CA LEU A 397 -1.90 20.56 11.91
C LEU A 397 -0.67 20.64 12.82
N ALA A 398 -0.56 19.74 13.81
CA ALA A 398 0.60 19.68 14.68
C ALA A 398 1.90 19.42 13.88
N ARG A 399 1.83 18.61 12.81
CA ARG A 399 2.96 18.36 11.92
C ARG A 399 3.36 19.59 11.12
N ILE A 400 2.39 20.36 10.60
CA ILE A 400 2.65 21.66 9.98
C ILE A 400 3.33 22.60 10.98
N GLY A 401 2.86 22.64 12.23
CA GLY A 401 3.50 23.41 13.30
C GLY A 401 4.98 23.07 13.52
N LYS A 402 5.34 21.78 13.44
CA LYS A 402 6.75 21.34 13.49
C LYS A 402 7.56 21.83 12.29
N HIS A 403 7.00 21.78 11.08
CA HIS A 403 7.69 22.29 9.88
C HIS A 403 7.88 23.81 9.95
N LEU A 404 6.89 24.56 10.45
CA LEU A 404 7.00 26.00 10.69
C LEU A 404 8.06 26.32 11.76
N ALA A 405 8.18 25.48 12.78
CA ALA A 405 9.20 25.65 13.81
C ALA A 405 10.63 25.43 13.29
N ALA A 406 10.78 24.59 12.27
CA ALA A 406 12.07 24.25 11.67
C ALA A 406 12.60 25.28 10.66
N VAL A 407 11.76 26.22 10.21
CA VAL A 407 12.15 27.29 9.28
C VAL A 407 12.14 28.67 9.94
N PRO A 408 12.92 29.64 9.44
CA PRO A 408 12.80 31.03 9.88
C PRO A 408 11.42 31.63 9.59
N GLU A 409 11.01 32.64 10.37
CA GLU A 409 9.74 33.38 10.16
C GLU A 409 9.55 33.88 8.73
N SER A 410 10.64 34.24 8.04
CA SER A 410 10.60 34.71 6.65
C SER A 410 10.16 33.65 5.65
N GLU A 411 10.25 32.36 6.00
CA GLU A 411 9.97 31.22 5.12
C GLU A 411 8.66 30.50 5.49
N GLU A 412 7.94 30.95 6.52
CA GLU A 412 6.67 30.34 6.94
C GLU A 412 5.60 30.37 5.85
N ALA A 413 5.57 31.46 5.06
CA ALA A 413 4.62 31.59 3.95
C ALA A 413 4.79 30.47 2.91
N ASP A 414 6.04 30.07 2.63
CA ASP A 414 6.35 29.01 1.67
C ASP A 414 5.93 27.63 2.21
N VAL A 415 6.07 27.40 3.52
CA VAL A 415 5.59 26.18 4.18
C VAL A 415 4.06 26.12 4.14
N ILE A 416 3.38 27.19 4.55
CA ILE A 416 1.91 27.27 4.55
C ILE A 416 1.36 27.06 3.13
N GLN A 417 1.99 27.64 2.11
CA GLN A 417 1.55 27.51 0.72
C GLN A 417 1.55 26.06 0.22
N ARG A 418 2.43 25.20 0.75
CA ARG A 418 2.48 23.77 0.39
C ARG A 418 1.30 22.98 0.98
N HIS A 419 0.64 23.49 2.02
CA HIS A 419 -0.44 22.81 2.73
C HIS A 419 -1.80 23.42 2.39
N LYS A 420 -2.44 22.92 1.33
CA LYS A 420 -3.67 23.54 0.79
C LYS A 420 -4.84 23.64 1.77
N ARG A 421 -4.93 22.72 2.73
CA ARG A 421 -5.98 22.69 3.77
C ARG A 421 -5.61 23.50 5.02
N TYR A 422 -4.45 24.15 5.09
CA TYR A 422 -4.01 24.82 6.31
C TYR A 422 -5.01 25.87 6.81
N ALA A 423 -5.51 26.74 5.91
CA ALA A 423 -6.46 27.79 6.28
C ALA A 423 -7.78 27.21 6.82
N GLU A 424 -8.35 26.23 6.10
CA GLU A 424 -9.56 25.51 6.51
C GLU A 424 -9.39 24.85 7.90
N LEU A 425 -8.27 24.16 8.11
CA LEU A 425 -8.00 23.47 9.37
C LEU A 425 -7.76 24.45 10.53
N CYS A 426 -7.12 25.60 10.29
CA CYS A 426 -6.98 26.64 11.30
C CYS A 426 -8.31 27.26 11.70
N GLU A 427 -9.28 27.37 10.78
CA GLU A 427 -10.64 27.83 11.11
C GLU A 427 -11.38 26.83 12.01
N LEU A 428 -11.17 25.52 11.79
CA LEU A 428 -11.82 24.45 12.56
C LEU A 428 -11.20 24.24 13.95
N TYR A 429 -9.88 24.25 14.04
CA TYR A 429 -9.15 23.80 15.24
C TYR A 429 -8.25 24.87 15.87
N GLY A 430 -8.08 26.02 15.21
CA GLY A 430 -7.10 27.04 15.57
C GLY A 430 -5.72 26.80 14.94
N PRO A 431 -4.85 27.84 14.91
CA PRO A 431 -3.50 27.71 14.38
C PRO A 431 -2.66 26.77 15.26
N PRO A 432 -1.71 26.00 14.67
CA PRO A 432 -0.85 25.12 15.44
C PRO A 432 0.10 25.93 16.33
N VAL A 433 0.46 25.38 17.47
CA VAL A 433 1.45 25.99 18.36
C VAL A 433 2.85 25.83 17.74
N VAL A 434 3.44 26.92 17.28
CA VAL A 434 4.81 26.94 16.73
C VAL A 434 5.79 27.30 17.85
N VAL A 435 6.40 26.29 18.45
CA VAL A 435 7.50 26.50 19.41
C VAL A 435 8.81 26.39 18.66
N ARG A 436 9.39 27.54 18.31
CA ARG A 436 10.76 27.60 17.79
C ARG A 436 11.72 27.42 18.95
N GLU A 437 11.95 26.18 19.33
CA GLU A 437 13.10 25.90 20.17
C GLU A 437 14.34 26.38 19.41
N LYS A 438 15.24 27.11 20.09
CA LYS A 438 16.60 27.29 19.59
C LYS A 438 17.21 25.90 19.61
N GLU A 439 17.01 25.11 18.57
CA GLU A 439 17.59 23.78 18.47
C GLU A 439 19.11 23.92 18.55
N ILE A 440 19.65 23.68 19.74
CA ILE A 440 21.05 23.39 19.90
C ILE A 440 21.21 21.98 19.33
N ASN A 441 21.64 21.93 18.08
CA ASN A 441 21.88 20.68 17.37
C ASN A 441 22.70 19.72 18.27
N PRO A 442 22.19 18.51 18.55
CA PRO A 442 22.83 17.55 19.46
C PRO A 442 24.22 17.05 18.98
N ALA A 443 24.61 17.36 17.73
CA ALA A 443 25.96 17.13 17.22
C ALA A 443 27.00 18.16 17.72
N PHE A 444 26.58 19.33 18.23
CA PHE A 444 27.49 20.36 18.72
C PHE A 444 27.80 20.20 20.22
N LEU A 445 29.06 20.50 20.59
CA LEU A 445 29.59 20.33 21.94
C LEU A 445 28.75 21.06 23.01
N GLU A 446 28.06 22.13 22.62
CA GLU A 446 27.28 23.01 23.49
C GLU A 446 26.04 22.32 24.11
N ALA A 447 25.45 21.34 23.43
CA ALA A 447 24.35 20.50 23.94
C ALA A 447 24.83 19.45 24.97
N ARG A 448 26.15 19.25 25.10
CA ARG A 448 26.76 18.23 25.97
C ARG A 448 27.42 18.81 27.21
N LEU A 449 27.31 20.11 27.46
CA LEU A 449 27.91 20.77 28.62
C LEU A 449 26.90 20.88 29.77
N VAL A 450 27.35 20.56 30.99
CA VAL A 450 26.66 20.86 32.25
C VAL A 450 27.34 22.07 32.88
N THR A 451 26.57 23.04 33.33
CA THR A 451 27.08 24.13 34.17
C THR A 451 27.28 23.59 35.57
N VAL A 452 28.52 23.51 36.03
CA VAL A 452 28.88 22.97 37.34
C VAL A 452 29.30 24.11 38.26
N HIS A 453 28.58 24.25 39.38
CA HIS A 453 28.88 25.16 40.46
C HIS A 453 29.65 24.43 41.55
N PHE A 454 30.97 24.59 41.58
CA PHE A 454 31.78 24.04 42.66
C PHE A 454 31.79 24.98 43.87
N VAL A 455 31.56 24.44 45.06
CA VAL A 455 31.60 25.19 46.32
C VAL A 455 32.61 24.54 47.26
N LEU A 456 33.73 25.20 47.52
CA LEU A 456 34.72 24.73 48.49
C LEU A 456 34.28 25.11 49.90
N GLN A 457 34.06 24.10 50.75
CA GLN A 457 33.85 24.31 52.19
C GLN A 457 35.19 24.24 52.94
N PRO A 458 35.50 25.20 53.82
CA PRO A 458 36.66 25.10 54.70
C PRO A 458 36.48 23.94 55.70
N PRO A 459 37.56 23.27 56.13
CA PRO A 459 37.49 22.26 57.17
C PRO A 459 36.99 22.88 58.48
N PRO A 460 36.23 22.14 59.32
CA PRO A 460 35.83 22.63 60.63
C PRO A 460 37.08 22.74 61.52
N GLU A 461 37.61 23.95 61.73
CA GLU A 461 38.68 24.14 62.71
C GLU A 461 38.14 23.96 64.13
N LYS A 462 38.84 23.13 64.90
CA LYS A 462 38.71 23.05 66.35
C LYS A 462 39.29 24.33 66.95
N SER A 463 38.42 25.17 67.48
CA SER A 463 38.68 26.21 68.49
C SER A 463 39.85 27.18 68.22
N SER A 464 39.54 28.37 67.74
CA SER A 464 40.14 29.61 68.24
C SER A 464 39.19 30.78 68.02
N ASP A 465 39.02 31.59 69.06
CA ASP A 465 38.18 32.79 69.11
C ASP A 465 38.57 33.82 68.04
N SER A 466 37.81 33.86 66.94
CA SER A 466 37.67 35.03 66.08
C SER A 466 36.35 34.95 65.31
N ASP A 467 35.38 35.80 65.69
CA ASP A 467 34.07 35.96 65.07
C ASP A 467 34.17 36.64 63.69
N ASP A 468 34.77 35.97 62.70
CA ASP A 468 34.62 36.31 61.28
C ASP A 468 34.27 35.02 60.50
N PRO A 469 33.11 34.94 59.82
CA PRO A 469 32.74 33.76 59.06
C PRO A 469 33.66 33.60 57.83
N VAL A 470 34.42 32.51 57.78
CA VAL A 470 35.23 32.15 56.61
C VAL A 470 34.29 31.91 55.42
N ALA A 471 34.30 32.83 54.46
CA ALA A 471 33.41 32.78 53.30
C ALA A 471 33.70 31.56 52.41
N SER A 472 32.68 30.72 52.17
CA SER A 472 32.76 29.63 51.20
C SER A 472 33.09 30.16 49.82
N THR A 473 34.10 29.59 49.14
CA THR A 473 34.50 30.05 47.80
C THR A 473 33.77 29.24 46.74
N GLN A 474 32.97 29.90 45.89
CA GLN A 474 32.29 29.29 44.76
C GLN A 474 33.02 29.58 43.44
N ARG A 475 33.09 28.57 42.57
CA ARG A 475 33.61 28.66 41.19
C ARG A 475 32.68 27.92 40.24
N THR A 476 32.30 28.57 39.14
CA THR A 476 31.39 27.99 38.14
C THR A 476 32.16 27.72 36.85
N THR A 477 31.92 26.56 36.22
CA THR A 477 32.48 26.25 34.91
C THR A 477 31.56 25.31 34.13
N ARG A 478 31.68 25.28 32.79
CA ARG A 478 30.91 24.37 31.93
C ARG A 478 31.75 23.12 31.64
N ILE A 479 31.23 21.93 31.95
CA ILE A 479 31.94 20.66 31.83
C ILE A 479 31.17 19.71 30.91
N PRO A 480 31.81 19.03 29.94
CA PRO A 480 31.15 18.00 29.14
C PRO A 480 30.61 16.84 30.00
N LYS A 481 29.37 16.41 29.73
CA LYS A 481 28.72 15.23 30.35
C LYS A 481 29.55 13.96 30.22
N SER A 482 30.37 13.85 29.17
CA SER A 482 31.23 12.69 28.92
C SER A 482 32.54 12.67 29.71
N PHE A 483 32.85 13.71 30.51
CA PHE A 483 34.04 13.69 31.36
C PHE A 483 33.85 12.71 32.52
N ASP A 484 34.88 11.91 32.78
CA ASP A 484 34.91 11.04 33.95
C ASP A 484 35.13 11.83 35.25
N ILE A 485 34.83 11.20 36.40
CA ILE A 485 34.96 11.86 37.70
C ILE A 485 36.41 12.25 38.00
N TYR A 486 37.42 11.54 37.47
CA TYR A 486 38.83 11.96 37.59
C TYR A 486 39.08 13.32 36.93
N THR A 487 38.54 13.54 35.74
CA THR A 487 38.67 14.79 34.98
C THR A 487 37.90 15.92 35.68
N VAL A 488 36.69 15.65 36.17
CA VAL A 488 35.90 16.62 36.96
C VAL A 488 36.65 17.04 38.23
N LYS A 489 37.29 16.09 38.92
CA LYS A 489 38.11 16.32 40.11
C LYS A 489 39.40 17.09 39.79
N GLY A 490 40.01 16.82 38.63
CA GLY A 490 41.13 17.60 38.10
C GLY A 490 40.77 19.06 37.86
N ILE A 491 39.57 19.32 37.31
CA ILE A 491 39.03 20.66 37.09
C ILE A 491 38.78 21.36 38.43
N ALA A 492 38.12 20.70 39.38
CA ALA A 492 37.91 21.24 40.72
C ALA A 492 39.24 21.57 41.42
N GLY A 493 40.22 20.66 41.39
CA GLY A 493 41.56 20.88 41.94
C GLY A 493 42.27 22.08 41.33
N LYS A 494 42.17 22.27 40.01
CA LYS A 494 42.73 23.44 39.33
C LYS A 494 42.00 24.74 39.72
N LEU A 495 40.69 24.72 39.86
CA LEU A 495 39.88 25.90 40.21
C LEU A 495 40.15 26.40 41.63
N PHE A 496 40.48 25.51 42.56
CA PHE A 496 40.76 25.84 43.96
C PHE A 496 42.23 25.76 44.36
N GLY A 497 43.13 25.39 43.44
CA GLY A 497 44.57 25.25 43.74
C GLY A 497 44.91 24.07 44.67
N VAL A 498 44.05 23.05 44.73
CA VAL A 498 44.20 21.88 45.61
C VAL A 498 44.54 20.64 44.77
N ARG A 499 45.35 19.73 45.32
CA ARG A 499 45.67 18.46 44.62
C ARG A 499 44.38 17.66 44.40
N PRO A 500 44.05 17.22 43.16
CA PRO A 500 42.80 16.52 42.89
C PRO A 500 42.54 15.30 43.76
N LEU A 501 43.57 14.51 44.10
CA LEU A 501 43.43 13.33 44.96
C LEU A 501 43.10 13.66 46.42
N ALA A 502 43.34 14.89 46.87
CA ALA A 502 42.97 15.38 48.19
C ALA A 502 41.55 15.96 48.24
N LEU A 503 40.79 15.89 47.14
CA LEU A 503 39.42 16.38 47.09
C LEU A 503 38.42 15.25 47.30
N ARG A 504 37.24 15.62 47.79
CA ARG A 504 36.01 14.83 47.77
C ARG A 504 34.93 15.69 47.14
N LEU A 505 34.19 15.11 46.20
CA LEU A 505 33.14 15.81 45.46
C LEU A 505 31.78 15.25 45.88
N ILE A 506 30.88 16.13 46.30
CA ILE A 506 29.52 15.78 46.74
C ILE A 506 28.53 16.58 45.91
N TRP A 507 27.68 15.90 45.16
CA TRP A 507 26.60 16.55 44.42
C TRP A 507 25.42 16.82 45.37
N GLU A 508 25.02 18.08 45.44
CA GLU A 508 23.80 18.52 46.13
C GLU A 508 22.63 18.40 45.16
N THR A 509 21.82 17.35 45.29
CA THR A 509 20.73 17.03 44.34
C THR A 509 19.58 18.05 44.38
N GLY A 510 19.42 18.77 45.50
CA GLY A 510 18.31 19.68 45.73
C GLY A 510 17.04 18.99 46.28
N GLU A 511 17.02 17.66 46.34
CA GLU A 511 15.95 16.85 46.93
C GLU A 511 16.11 16.73 48.45
N TRP A 512 15.02 16.47 49.18
CA TRP A 512 15.01 16.31 50.64
C TRP A 512 14.49 14.93 51.03
N ASP A 513 15.27 14.18 51.81
CA ASP A 513 14.91 12.88 52.36
C ASP A 513 14.46 13.00 53.83
N PRO A 514 13.47 12.23 54.29
CA PRO A 514 13.13 12.12 55.71
C PRO A 514 14.23 11.36 56.48
N VAL A 515 14.52 11.76 57.72
CA VAL A 515 15.57 11.12 58.56
C VAL A 515 15.10 9.73 59.03
N ALA A 516 15.85 8.68 58.69
CA ALA A 516 15.57 7.30 59.06
C ALA A 516 15.54 7.09 60.60
N GLY A 517 14.52 6.38 61.09
CA GLY A 517 14.32 6.05 62.52
C GLY A 517 13.04 6.61 63.17
N PHE A 518 12.05 7.05 62.38
CA PHE A 518 10.74 7.51 62.86
C PHE A 518 9.54 6.78 62.24
N ASP A 519 9.78 5.68 61.51
CA ASP A 519 8.75 4.77 61.04
C ASP A 519 8.98 3.41 61.71
N ASP A 520 8.55 3.28 62.96
CA ASP A 520 8.16 2.00 63.53
C ASP A 520 6.75 2.23 64.09
N GLU A 521 5.80 1.37 63.69
CA GLU A 521 4.33 1.46 63.81
C GLU A 521 3.67 2.11 62.57
N VAL A 522 3.11 1.40 61.58
CA VAL A 522 2.49 0.07 61.59
C VAL A 522 2.53 -0.56 60.20
N GLU A 523 3.19 -1.71 60.15
CA GLU A 523 2.99 -2.96 59.38
C GLU A 523 2.34 -2.95 57.99
N ASP A 524 3.20 -3.37 57.04
CA ASP A 524 2.94 -4.20 55.86
C ASP A 524 1.80 -5.22 56.01
N ASP A 525 1.10 -5.49 54.91
CA ASP A 525 1.27 -6.81 54.30
C ASP A 525 0.95 -6.75 52.80
N SER A 526 1.92 -7.23 52.06
CA SER A 526 1.96 -7.46 50.62
C SER A 526 1.16 -8.71 50.24
N ASP A 527 0.71 -8.79 48.99
CA ASP A 527 1.27 -9.77 48.03
C ASP A 527 0.41 -9.86 46.76
N GLU A 528 1.13 -9.87 45.63
CA GLU A 528 0.64 -10.25 44.30
C GLU A 528 0.51 -11.79 44.21
N GLU A 529 -0.50 -12.28 43.50
CA GLU A 529 -0.38 -13.16 42.32
C GLU A 529 -1.61 -14.08 42.09
N ASN A 530 -2.10 -14.02 40.84
CA ASN A 530 -2.55 -15.11 39.97
C ASN A 530 -3.79 -16.00 40.28
N ASP A 531 -4.64 -16.05 39.25
CA ASP A 531 -5.26 -17.22 38.61
C ASP A 531 -6.71 -17.65 38.95
N ASP A 532 -7.50 -17.69 37.87
CA ASP A 532 -8.65 -18.53 37.50
C ASP A 532 -9.72 -18.99 38.52
N GLY A 533 -10.99 -18.78 38.15
CA GLY A 533 -12.11 -19.59 38.66
C GLY A 533 -13.48 -18.90 38.72
N GLU A 534 -14.28 -19.14 37.69
CA GLU A 534 -15.73 -19.47 37.69
C GLU A 534 -16.72 -18.90 38.74
N GLU A 535 -17.84 -18.42 38.19
CA GLU A 535 -19.23 -18.59 38.65
C GLU A 535 -19.82 -17.75 39.82
N GLU A 536 -20.72 -16.86 39.39
CA GLU A 536 -22.13 -16.75 39.80
C GLU A 536 -22.58 -16.41 41.25
N GLU A 537 -23.51 -15.44 41.26
CA GLU A 537 -24.71 -15.30 42.11
C GLU A 537 -24.73 -14.47 43.42
N GLN A 538 -25.55 -13.41 43.30
CA GLN A 538 -26.63 -12.98 44.19
C GLN A 538 -26.38 -12.15 45.46
N ARG A 539 -26.97 -10.93 45.39
CA ARG A 539 -27.86 -10.24 46.39
C ARG A 539 -27.24 -9.95 47.77
N VAL A 540 -27.41 -8.79 48.41
CA VAL A 540 -28.63 -8.06 48.81
C VAL A 540 -28.18 -6.66 49.28
N GLU A 541 -28.92 -5.59 48.95
CA GLU A 541 -28.84 -4.26 49.59
C GLU A 541 -29.43 -4.27 51.04
N PRO A 542 -29.85 -3.16 51.69
CA PRO A 542 -29.49 -1.73 51.65
C PRO A 542 -29.23 -1.16 53.06
N GLY A 543 -28.82 0.12 53.16
CA GLY A 543 -28.50 0.69 54.48
C GLY A 543 -28.35 2.21 54.64
N VAL A 544 -29.16 3.02 53.94
CA VAL A 544 -29.87 4.23 54.43
C VAL A 544 -29.09 5.31 55.23
N SER A 545 -29.12 6.54 54.67
CA SER A 545 -29.27 7.87 55.34
C SER A 545 -28.12 8.38 56.22
N GLU A 546 -27.84 9.67 56.36
CA GLU A 546 -28.43 10.93 55.90
C GLU A 546 -27.47 12.07 56.26
N GLN A 547 -27.60 13.19 55.54
CA GLN A 547 -27.47 14.58 56.00
C GLN A 547 -26.07 15.09 56.41
N ASP A 548 -25.50 15.96 55.58
CA ASP A 548 -25.67 17.43 55.65
C ASP A 548 -24.89 18.07 56.80
N THR A 549 -23.86 18.85 56.46
CA THR A 549 -23.94 20.32 56.58
C THR A 549 -22.58 20.95 56.28
N ALA A 550 -22.61 21.98 55.43
CA ALA A 550 -21.52 22.90 55.21
C ALA A 550 -21.45 23.93 56.35
N ALA A 551 -20.23 24.28 56.79
CA ALA A 551 -19.92 25.65 57.22
C ALA A 551 -18.41 25.87 57.39
N SER A 552 -17.97 26.98 56.81
CA SER A 552 -16.67 27.64 56.88
C SER A 552 -16.17 27.94 58.29
N SER A 553 -14.84 27.85 58.52
CA SER A 553 -14.04 28.92 59.18
C SER A 553 -12.57 28.51 59.33
N GLN A 554 -11.67 29.32 58.78
CA GLN A 554 -10.28 29.48 59.24
C GLN A 554 -10.23 30.56 60.37
N PRO A 555 -9.11 30.81 61.06
CA PRO A 555 -7.91 30.00 61.32
C PRO A 555 -7.53 29.99 62.83
N GLY A 556 -6.62 29.09 63.24
CA GLY A 556 -6.04 29.13 64.59
C GLY A 556 -4.82 28.23 64.73
N GLU A 557 -3.65 28.85 64.87
CA GLU A 557 -2.34 28.23 65.04
C GLU A 557 -2.25 27.33 66.28
N GLY A 558 -1.70 26.12 66.09
CA GLY A 558 -1.32 25.20 67.15
C GLY A 558 -0.12 24.37 66.71
N ALA A 559 1.00 24.58 67.40
CA ALA A 559 2.36 24.16 67.03
C ALA A 559 2.54 22.64 66.77
N GLY A 560 2.94 22.29 65.55
CA GLY A 560 3.45 20.97 65.18
C GLY A 560 4.98 20.89 65.28
N LYS A 561 5.48 19.89 66.01
CA LYS A 561 6.91 19.56 66.08
C LYS A 561 7.41 19.16 64.69
N ALA A 562 8.38 19.90 64.17
CA ALA A 562 8.95 19.68 62.85
C ALA A 562 9.69 18.34 62.74
N GLY A 563 9.27 17.49 61.80
CA GLY A 563 10.10 16.40 61.30
C GLY A 563 11.36 16.97 60.64
N LYS A 564 12.54 16.46 61.01
CA LYS A 564 13.80 16.89 60.38
C LYS A 564 13.91 16.22 59.01
N TRP A 565 13.87 17.01 57.96
CA TRP A 565 14.22 16.62 56.60
C TRP A 565 15.71 16.91 56.38
N VAL A 566 16.44 16.04 55.67
CA VAL A 566 17.85 16.22 55.31
C VAL A 566 17.97 16.28 53.80
N LYS A 567 18.78 17.20 53.27
CA LYS A 567 19.01 17.29 51.82
C LYS A 567 19.76 16.06 51.34
N ARG A 568 19.28 15.47 50.24
CA ARG A 568 19.89 14.32 49.59
C ARG A 568 21.18 14.74 48.89
N GLU A 569 22.27 14.10 49.27
CA GLU A 569 23.61 14.34 48.76
C GLU A 569 24.21 13.05 48.21
N VAL A 570 24.87 13.13 47.07
CA VAL A 570 25.49 11.96 46.42
C VAL A 570 26.99 12.20 46.29
N GLU A 571 27.81 11.33 46.89
CA GLU A 571 29.26 11.39 46.69
C GLU A 571 29.61 10.92 45.28
N LEU A 572 30.36 11.76 44.56
CA LEU A 572 30.90 11.44 43.25
C LEU A 572 32.22 10.69 43.44
N HIS A 573 32.15 9.36 43.50
CA HIS A 573 33.31 8.50 43.71
C HIS A 573 34.30 8.54 42.53
N ASP A 574 35.59 8.44 42.88
CA ASP A 574 36.68 8.37 41.90
C ASP A 574 36.50 7.16 40.98
N GLY A 575 36.39 7.42 39.68
CA GLY A 575 36.16 6.36 38.71
C GLY A 575 35.93 6.86 37.29
N PRO A 576 35.88 5.93 36.32
CA PRO A 576 35.67 6.24 34.91
C PRO A 576 34.20 6.58 34.58
N ARG A 577 33.30 6.62 35.59
CA ARG A 577 31.89 6.96 35.39
C ARG A 577 31.81 8.40 34.89
N GLN A 578 31.02 8.62 33.84
CA GLN A 578 30.88 9.95 33.25
C GLN A 578 29.93 10.81 34.09
N LEU A 579 30.22 12.11 34.17
CA LEU A 579 29.43 13.09 34.93
C LEU A 579 27.95 13.06 34.55
N GLY A 580 27.62 12.89 33.27
CA GLY A 580 26.24 12.85 32.78
C GLY A 580 25.40 11.66 33.26
N PHE A 581 26.02 10.62 33.83
CA PHE A 581 25.31 9.52 34.51
C PHE A 581 25.24 9.72 36.03
N CYS A 582 25.87 10.77 36.55
CA CYS A 582 25.95 11.03 37.98
C CYS A 582 25.11 12.23 38.43
N VAL A 583 24.84 13.18 37.53
CA VAL A 583 24.07 14.39 37.83
C VAL A 583 22.94 14.56 36.81
N ASP A 584 21.77 14.97 37.30
CA ASP A 584 20.59 15.19 36.47
C ASP A 584 20.48 16.66 36.04
N GLY A 585 19.94 16.89 34.85
CA GLY A 585 19.74 18.23 34.29
C GLY A 585 20.94 18.83 33.54
N LEU A 586 20.94 20.15 33.39
CA LEU A 586 21.97 20.96 32.70
C LEU A 586 22.77 21.85 33.66
N GLU A 587 22.43 21.83 34.95
CA GLU A 587 23.08 22.61 36.02
C GLU A 587 23.24 21.72 37.24
N ALA A 588 24.46 21.66 37.82
CA ALA A 588 24.77 20.82 38.96
C ALA A 588 25.57 21.59 40.00
N LYS A 589 25.21 21.47 41.28
CA LYS A 589 25.94 22.07 42.40
C LYS A 589 26.76 21.01 43.13
N ILE A 590 28.08 21.15 43.09
CA ILE A 590 29.01 20.17 43.66
C ILE A 590 29.79 20.82 44.80
N ARG A 591 29.57 20.33 46.02
CA ARG A 591 30.38 20.66 47.17
C ARG A 591 31.74 19.96 47.07
N VAL A 592 32.80 20.71 47.31
CA VAL A 592 34.18 20.25 47.32
C VAL A 592 34.69 20.28 48.75
N GLU A 593 35.07 19.11 49.27
CA GLU A 593 35.69 18.96 50.59
C GLU A 593 37.16 18.57 50.42
N ILE A 594 38.04 19.09 51.28
CA ILE A 594 39.45 18.70 51.31
C ILE A 594 39.60 17.55 52.31
N ARG A 595 40.17 16.43 51.86
CA ARG A 595 40.48 15.26 52.69
C ARG A 595 41.85 15.38 53.36
#